data_AF-A0A139QL82-F1
#
_entry.id   AF-A0A139QL82-F1
#
_cell.length_a   1.000
_cell.length_b   1.000
_cell.length_c   1.000
_cell.angle_alpha   90.00
_cell.angle_beta   90.00
_cell.angle_gamma   90.00
#
_symmetry.space_group_name_H-M   'P 1'
#
loop_
_entity.id
_entity.type
_entity.pdbx_description
1 polymer ?
#
loop_
_entity_poly.entity_id
_entity_poly.type
_entity_poly.pdbx_seq_one_letter_code
_entity_poly.pdbx_strand_id
1 'polypeptide(L)'
;MPKPILNPYQSKKQTQASHIMTSNLKQPQIDKLSLDRLLRKSRSKEYMDAIHQLDAGGHVHNKKEVNEIINTIKSEFPDVDINGILLGFVAKCYLGAPYEAHTLDLVGEIIEHYKRGETLPGGLDKAKSIALHGGYDFIEVYTDCCRAISSNGSVSVI
;
A
#
# COMPACT_ATOMS: atom_id res chain seq x y z
N MET A 1 -51.54 -36.15 42.57
CA MET A 1 -51.83 -34.68 42.60
C MET A 1 -50.68 -34.01 43.34
N PRO A 2 -50.20 -32.79 43.00
CA PRO A 2 -50.84 -31.71 42.22
C PRO A 2 -49.99 -31.15 41.04
N LYS A 3 -50.70 -30.52 40.08
CA LYS A 3 -50.20 -29.45 39.16
C LYS A 3 -50.55 -28.08 39.82
N PRO A 4 -50.26 -26.90 39.23
CA PRO A 4 -49.15 -26.38 38.40
C PRO A 4 -48.63 -25.04 39.00
N ILE A 5 -47.78 -24.27 38.30
CA ILE A 5 -47.98 -22.82 38.08
C ILE A 5 -47.34 -22.46 36.73
N LEU A 6 -48.18 -21.95 35.84
CA LEU A 6 -47.82 -21.18 34.65
C LEU A 6 -47.47 -19.76 35.10
N ASN A 7 -46.42 -19.16 34.55
CA ASN A 7 -46.60 -17.81 34.00
C ASN A 7 -45.63 -17.54 32.83
N PRO A 8 -46.13 -17.12 31.66
CA PRO A 8 -45.33 -16.76 30.50
C PRO A 8 -44.99 -15.28 30.55
N TYR A 9 -43.73 -14.92 30.31
CA TYR A 9 -43.40 -13.57 29.86
C TYR A 9 -42.58 -13.66 28.58
N GLN A 10 -43.30 -13.77 27.47
CA GLN A 10 -42.79 -13.45 26.14
C GLN A 10 -42.67 -11.94 26.05
N SER A 11 -41.45 -11.41 26.14
CA SER A 11 -41.19 -10.05 25.71
C SER A 11 -41.03 -10.05 24.18
N LYS A 12 -42.09 -9.68 23.47
CA LYS A 12 -42.01 -9.27 22.07
C LYS A 12 -41.10 -8.04 21.97
N LYS A 13 -39.98 -8.16 21.29
CA LYS A 13 -39.37 -7.01 20.60
C LYS A 13 -39.39 -7.30 19.11
N GLN A 14 -40.42 -6.72 18.51
CA GLN A 14 -40.56 -6.47 17.09
C GLN A 14 -39.56 -5.35 16.75
N THR A 15 -38.52 -5.67 16.00
CA THR A 15 -37.71 -4.64 15.33
C THR A 15 -37.71 -4.94 13.85
N GLN A 16 -38.14 -3.92 13.13
CA GLN A 16 -38.53 -3.91 11.73
C GLN A 16 -37.33 -4.21 10.83
N ALA A 17 -37.63 -4.82 9.70
CA ALA A 17 -36.71 -5.03 8.61
C ALA A 17 -36.12 -3.69 8.13
N SER A 18 -34.82 -3.51 8.29
CA SER A 18 -34.04 -2.62 7.45
C SER A 18 -33.47 -3.46 6.31
N HIS A 19 -34.12 -3.33 5.16
CA HIS A 19 -33.61 -3.80 3.88
C HIS A 19 -32.34 -3.00 3.59
N ILE A 20 -31.19 -3.45 4.09
CA ILE A 20 -29.90 -2.89 3.67
C ILE A 20 -29.68 -3.41 2.26
N MET A 21 -30.01 -2.58 1.28
CA MET A 21 -29.48 -2.74 -0.06
C MET A 21 -27.96 -2.56 0.06
N THR A 22 -27.26 -3.66 0.31
CA THR A 22 -25.84 -3.72 -0.02
C THR A 22 -25.77 -3.54 -1.52
N SER A 23 -25.50 -2.32 -1.96
CA SER A 23 -24.96 -2.09 -3.28
C SER A 23 -23.72 -2.97 -3.38
N ASN A 24 -23.87 -4.09 -4.10
CA ASN A 24 -22.73 -4.83 -4.64
C ASN A 24 -22.09 -3.89 -5.67
N LEU A 25 -21.35 -2.89 -5.18
CA LEU A 25 -20.26 -2.29 -5.92
C LEU A 25 -19.31 -3.45 -6.12
N LYS A 26 -19.48 -4.16 -7.24
CA LYS A 26 -18.48 -5.07 -7.76
C LYS A 26 -17.23 -4.23 -7.91
N GLN A 27 -16.35 -4.27 -6.91
CA GLN A 27 -14.97 -3.87 -7.10
C GLN A 27 -14.53 -4.57 -8.40
N PRO A 28 -13.91 -3.85 -9.35
CA PRO A 28 -13.45 -4.47 -10.57
C PRO A 28 -12.61 -5.67 -10.15
N GLN A 29 -13.08 -6.87 -10.49
CA GLN A 29 -12.41 -8.10 -10.14
C GLN A 29 -11.21 -8.16 -11.06
N ILE A 30 -10.15 -7.43 -10.70
CA ILE A 30 -8.87 -7.45 -11.40
C ILE A 30 -8.50 -8.92 -11.46
N ASP A 31 -8.32 -9.44 -12.67
CA ASP A 31 -7.85 -10.80 -12.85
C ASP A 31 -6.49 -10.91 -12.15
N LYS A 32 -6.44 -11.65 -11.04
CA LYS A 32 -5.27 -11.77 -10.17
C LYS A 32 -4.03 -12.21 -10.94
N LEU A 33 -4.21 -13.01 -11.99
CA LEU A 33 -3.14 -13.42 -12.90
C LEU A 33 -2.63 -12.25 -13.75
N SER A 34 -3.53 -11.43 -14.30
CA SER A 34 -3.15 -10.24 -15.05
C SER A 34 -2.38 -9.23 -14.19
N LEU A 35 -2.79 -9.04 -12.93
CA LEU A 35 -2.11 -8.18 -11.96
C LEU A 35 -0.73 -8.73 -11.62
N ASP A 36 -0.61 -10.00 -11.25
CA ASP A 36 0.70 -10.59 -10.92
C ASP A 36 1.68 -10.48 -12.10
N ARG A 37 1.19 -10.71 -13.33
CA ARG A 37 2.00 -10.51 -14.54
C ARG A 37 2.43 -9.05 -14.72
N LEU A 38 1.56 -8.09 -14.44
CA LEU A 38 1.87 -6.67 -14.52
C LEU A 38 2.94 -6.29 -13.48
N LEU A 39 2.76 -6.70 -12.23
CA LEU A 39 3.67 -6.38 -11.13
C LEU A 39 5.07 -6.98 -11.31
N ARG A 40 5.23 -8.02 -12.14
CA ARG A 40 6.54 -8.63 -12.49
C ARG A 40 7.28 -7.95 -13.64
N LYS A 41 6.63 -7.05 -14.39
CA LYS A 41 7.31 -6.31 -15.46
C LYS A 41 8.34 -5.36 -14.86
N SER A 42 9.45 -5.15 -15.56
CA SER A 42 10.40 -4.08 -15.24
C SER A 42 9.71 -2.72 -15.22
N ARG A 43 10.16 -1.84 -14.33
CA ARG A 43 9.69 -0.45 -14.26
C ARG A 43 10.36 0.40 -15.33
N SER A 44 9.59 1.33 -15.90
CA SER A 44 10.09 2.29 -16.88
C SER A 44 11.15 3.21 -16.27
N LYS A 45 11.95 3.84 -17.14
CA LYS A 45 12.95 4.81 -16.68
C LYS A 45 12.25 6.02 -16.05
N GLU A 46 11.15 6.45 -16.64
CA GLU A 46 10.33 7.58 -16.19
C GLU A 46 9.78 7.33 -14.78
N TYR A 47 9.34 6.10 -14.50
CA TYR A 47 8.93 5.67 -13.17
C TYR A 47 10.06 5.75 -12.16
N MET A 48 11.22 5.19 -12.50
CA MET A 48 12.40 5.19 -11.63
C MET A 48 12.84 6.63 -11.32
N ASP A 49 12.94 7.46 -12.35
CA ASP A 49 13.29 8.88 -12.20
C ASP A 49 12.27 9.63 -11.32
N ALA A 50 10.98 9.31 -11.45
CA ALA A 50 9.92 9.92 -10.62
C ALA A 50 10.04 9.52 -9.15
N ILE A 51 10.32 8.24 -8.85
CA ILE A 51 10.55 7.78 -7.46
C ILE A 51 11.81 8.42 -6.88
N HIS A 52 12.90 8.50 -7.63
CA HIS A 52 14.13 9.16 -7.15
C HIS A 52 13.93 10.66 -6.94
N GLN A 53 13.17 11.33 -7.81
CA GLN A 53 12.78 12.72 -7.62
C GLN A 53 11.91 12.92 -6.37
N LEU A 54 11.01 11.97 -6.10
CA LEU A 54 10.21 11.96 -4.89
C LEU A 54 11.11 11.82 -3.66
N ASP A 55 11.99 10.82 -3.64
CA ASP A 55 12.91 10.53 -2.52
C ASP A 55 13.90 11.67 -2.23
N ALA A 56 14.33 12.40 -3.26
CA ALA A 56 15.20 13.56 -3.10
C ALA A 56 14.52 14.72 -2.35
N GLY A 57 13.18 14.75 -2.26
CA GLY A 57 12.42 15.70 -1.44
C GLY A 57 12.46 17.16 -1.89
N GLY A 58 13.12 17.50 -3.00
CA GLY A 58 13.25 18.89 -3.49
C GLY A 58 11.94 19.54 -3.94
N HIS A 59 10.92 18.73 -4.22
CA HIS A 59 9.66 19.13 -4.87
C HIS A 59 8.53 19.48 -3.86
N VAL A 60 8.74 19.30 -2.55
CA VAL A 60 7.70 19.45 -1.50
C VAL A 60 7.07 20.85 -1.41
N HIS A 61 7.69 21.88 -1.99
CA HIS A 61 7.14 23.23 -2.03
C HIS A 61 6.36 23.53 -3.32
N ASN A 62 6.39 22.64 -4.32
CA ASN A 62 5.71 22.80 -5.59
C ASN A 62 4.71 21.65 -5.84
N LYS A 63 3.46 21.89 -5.44
CA LYS A 63 2.36 20.94 -5.64
C LYS A 63 2.19 20.50 -7.10
N LYS A 64 2.58 21.31 -8.08
CA LYS A 64 2.47 20.93 -9.49
C LYS A 64 3.49 19.84 -9.82
N GLU A 65 4.74 20.01 -9.41
CA GLU A 65 5.81 19.02 -9.61
C GLU A 65 5.49 17.71 -8.89
N VAL A 66 4.99 17.77 -7.65
CA VAL A 66 4.61 16.55 -6.94
C VAL A 66 3.45 15.83 -7.62
N ASN A 67 2.44 16.56 -8.11
CA ASN A 67 1.36 15.96 -8.88
C ASN A 67 1.85 15.32 -10.18
N GLU A 68 2.83 15.92 -10.87
CA GLU A 68 3.44 15.34 -12.07
C GLU A 68 4.18 14.04 -11.75
N ILE A 69 4.97 14.01 -10.67
CA ILE A 69 5.64 12.80 -10.17
C ILE A 69 4.62 11.69 -9.86
N ILE A 70 3.56 12.02 -9.10
CA ILE A 70 2.50 11.07 -8.74
C ILE A 70 1.80 10.56 -10.00
N ASN A 71 1.53 11.44 -10.98
CA ASN A 71 0.90 11.05 -12.24
C ASN A 71 1.80 10.12 -13.05
N THR A 72 3.11 10.37 -13.10
CA THR A 72 4.07 9.47 -13.76
C THR A 72 4.07 8.09 -13.11
N ILE A 73 4.10 8.03 -11.76
CA ILE A 73 4.02 6.77 -11.03
C ILE A 73 2.70 6.03 -11.32
N LYS A 74 1.57 6.74 -11.34
CA LYS A 74 0.26 6.16 -11.68
C LYS A 74 0.20 5.67 -13.13
N SER A 75 0.83 6.39 -14.06
CA SER A 75 0.83 6.06 -15.49
C SER A 75 1.58 4.77 -15.82
N GLU A 76 2.44 4.29 -14.91
CA GLU A 76 3.11 2.99 -15.01
C GLU A 76 2.11 1.81 -14.96
N PHE A 77 0.93 2.04 -14.35
CA PHE A 77 -0.11 1.04 -14.17
C PHE A 77 -1.45 1.51 -14.77
N PRO A 78 -1.54 1.74 -16.10
CA PRO A 78 -2.70 2.40 -16.71
C PRO A 78 -3.99 1.58 -16.61
N ASP A 79 -3.87 0.24 -16.59
CA ASP A 79 -5.00 -0.68 -16.59
C ASP A 79 -5.36 -1.21 -15.18
N VAL A 80 -4.69 -0.72 -14.14
CA VAL A 80 -4.84 -1.21 -12.76
C VAL A 80 -4.94 -0.06 -11.77
N ASP A 81 -5.99 -0.07 -10.97
CA ASP A 81 -6.08 0.85 -9.83
C ASP A 81 -5.18 0.35 -8.68
N ILE A 82 -3.93 0.81 -8.69
CA ILE A 82 -2.95 0.49 -7.66
C ILE A 82 -3.25 1.16 -6.32
N ASN A 83 -4.09 2.20 -6.27
CA ASN A 83 -4.35 2.96 -5.03
C ASN A 83 -5.03 2.12 -3.94
N GLY A 84 -5.73 1.04 -4.33
CA GLY A 84 -6.38 0.12 -3.39
C GLY A 84 -5.49 -1.04 -2.93
N ILE A 85 -4.31 -1.23 -3.51
CA ILE A 85 -3.45 -2.40 -3.25
C ILE A 85 -2.00 -2.06 -2.90
N LEU A 86 -1.47 -0.92 -3.34
CA LEU A 86 -0.13 -0.46 -2.99
C LEU A 86 -0.19 0.25 -1.64
N LEU A 87 0.53 -0.29 -0.66
CA LEU A 87 0.62 0.24 0.70
C LEU A 87 1.66 1.35 0.82
N GLY A 88 2.68 1.31 -0.04
CA GLY A 88 3.76 2.30 -0.08
C GLY A 88 5.08 1.71 -0.55
N PHE A 89 6.13 2.52 -0.44
CA PHE A 89 7.50 2.13 -0.77
C PHE A 89 8.36 2.11 0.48
N VAL A 90 9.35 1.21 0.50
CA VAL A 90 10.37 1.15 1.55
C VAL A 90 11.75 1.15 0.91
N ALA A 91 12.61 2.07 1.33
CA ALA A 91 13.97 2.17 0.84
C ALA A 91 14.96 2.41 1.99
N LYS A 92 16.24 2.15 1.70
CA LYS A 92 17.33 2.41 2.64
C LYS A 92 17.52 3.92 2.80
N CYS A 93 17.61 4.38 4.03
CA CYS A 93 17.88 5.78 4.34
C CYS A 93 19.39 6.04 4.38
N TYR A 94 19.82 7.11 3.70
CA TYR A 94 21.23 7.51 3.59
C TYR A 94 21.56 8.81 4.35
N LEU A 95 20.64 9.33 5.18
CA LEU A 95 20.90 10.49 6.05
C LEU A 95 21.97 10.22 7.13
N GLY A 96 22.40 8.98 7.29
CA GLY A 96 23.33 8.55 8.32
C GLY A 96 22.63 8.23 9.64
N ALA A 97 23.43 7.87 10.65
CA ALA A 97 22.90 7.50 11.96
C ALA A 97 22.12 8.68 12.58
N PRO A 98 20.94 8.43 13.20
CA PRO A 98 20.41 7.12 13.59
C PRO A 98 19.49 6.43 12.56
N TYR A 99 19.31 7.00 11.36
CA TYR A 99 18.34 6.55 10.38
C TYR A 99 18.84 5.34 9.58
N GLU A 100 17.92 4.42 9.25
CA GLU A 100 18.25 3.22 8.45
C GLU A 100 17.30 2.99 7.29
N ALA A 101 16.02 3.29 7.44
CA ALA A 101 15.01 3.10 6.39
C ALA A 101 14.12 4.34 6.28
N HIS A 102 13.50 4.54 5.14
CA HIS A 102 12.43 5.51 4.98
C HIS A 102 11.27 4.90 4.18
N THR A 103 10.10 5.50 4.32
CA THR A 103 8.91 5.12 3.55
C THR A 103 8.46 6.26 2.66
N LEU A 104 7.95 5.93 1.48
CA LEU A 104 7.32 6.90 0.58
C LEU A 104 5.84 6.50 0.41
N ASP A 105 4.93 7.45 0.53
CA ASP A 105 3.50 7.27 0.26
C ASP A 105 3.07 8.14 -0.94
N LEU A 106 2.32 7.53 -1.88
CA LEU A 106 1.77 8.19 -3.06
C LEU A 106 0.64 9.17 -2.73
N VAL A 107 -0.05 8.96 -1.61
CA VAL A 107 -1.19 9.79 -1.19
C VAL A 107 -0.73 10.97 -0.33
N GLY A 108 0.43 10.86 0.30
CA GLY A 108 0.83 11.75 1.40
C GLY A 108 2.04 12.64 1.16
N GLU A 109 2.87 12.45 0.13
CA GLU A 109 4.17 13.16 -0.04
C GLU A 109 5.15 12.99 1.16
N ILE A 110 4.80 12.16 2.15
CA ILE A 110 5.56 12.01 3.39
C ILE A 110 6.65 10.98 3.14
N ILE A 111 7.88 11.48 3.03
CA ILE A 111 9.06 10.70 3.38
C ILE A 111 9.16 10.69 4.88
N GLU A 112 8.94 9.55 5.51
CA GLU A 112 9.22 9.38 6.93
C GLU A 112 10.49 8.58 7.10
N HIS A 113 11.46 9.14 7.82
CA HIS A 113 12.75 8.52 8.09
C HIS A 113 12.71 7.82 9.45
N TYR A 114 12.95 6.51 9.43
CA TYR A 114 12.90 5.64 10.60
C TYR A 114 14.30 5.37 11.11
N LYS A 115 14.45 5.48 12.43
CA LYS A 115 15.67 5.16 13.15
C LYS A 115 15.82 3.66 13.30
N ARG A 116 17.02 3.24 13.69
CA ARG A 116 17.30 1.85 14.03
C ARG A 116 16.30 1.29 15.03
N GLY A 117 15.65 0.20 14.63
CA GLY A 117 14.68 -0.52 15.47
C GLY A 117 13.26 0.04 15.51
N GLU A 118 12.98 1.17 14.84
CA GLU A 118 11.60 1.67 14.71
C GLU A 118 10.81 0.82 13.71
N THR A 119 9.59 0.41 14.09
CA THR A 119 8.68 -0.33 13.23
C THR A 119 8.04 0.58 12.19
N LEU A 120 7.97 0.11 10.94
CA LEU A 120 7.28 0.81 9.87
C LEU A 120 5.76 0.52 9.93
N PRO A 121 4.89 1.53 9.77
CA PRO A 121 3.45 1.38 9.88
C PRO A 121 2.84 0.66 8.66
N GLY A 122 1.54 0.40 8.69
CA GLY A 122 0.77 0.03 7.48
C GLY A 122 1.18 -1.28 6.82
N GLY A 123 1.86 -2.19 7.52
CA GLY A 123 2.36 -3.44 6.95
C GLY A 123 3.63 -3.29 6.09
N LEU A 124 4.28 -2.12 6.14
CA LEU A 124 5.53 -1.84 5.41
C LEU A 124 6.75 -2.51 6.05
N ASP A 125 6.70 -2.82 7.36
CA ASP A 125 7.83 -3.41 8.10
C ASP A 125 8.33 -4.74 7.50
N LYS A 126 7.44 -5.49 6.83
CA LYS A 126 7.79 -6.74 6.11
C LYS A 126 8.84 -6.53 5.02
N ALA A 127 8.96 -5.32 4.48
CA ALA A 127 9.94 -4.96 3.45
C ALA A 127 11.23 -4.36 4.00
N LYS A 128 11.28 -4.01 5.30
CA LYS A 128 12.39 -3.27 5.91
C LYS A 128 13.73 -4.00 5.77
N SER A 129 13.79 -5.28 6.17
CA SER A 129 15.04 -6.06 6.11
C SER A 129 15.57 -6.17 4.67
N ILE A 130 14.67 -6.30 3.70
CA ILE A 130 14.99 -6.42 2.27
C ILE A 130 15.50 -5.08 1.73
N ALA A 131 14.86 -3.98 2.08
CA ALA A 131 15.31 -2.64 1.70
C ALA A 131 16.73 -2.35 2.24
N LEU A 132 17.03 -2.79 3.46
CA LEU A 132 18.34 -2.55 4.10
C LEU A 132 19.48 -3.40 3.52
N HIS A 133 19.19 -4.65 3.15
CA HIS A 133 20.22 -5.67 2.88
C HIS A 133 20.13 -6.33 1.50
N GLY A 134 19.04 -6.14 0.76
CA GLY A 134 18.78 -6.81 -0.52
C GLY A 134 19.51 -6.21 -1.73
N GLY A 135 20.13 -5.03 -1.58
CA GLY A 135 20.83 -4.35 -2.68
C GLY A 135 19.91 -3.78 -3.76
N TYR A 136 18.64 -3.55 -3.40
CA TYR A 136 17.63 -2.92 -4.26
C TYR A 136 17.58 -1.40 -3.99
N ASP A 137 17.09 -0.64 -4.97
CA ASP A 137 16.88 0.80 -4.82
C ASP A 137 15.72 1.05 -3.85
N PHE A 138 14.60 0.36 -4.06
CA PHE A 138 13.42 0.42 -3.20
C PHE A 138 12.56 -0.83 -3.34
N ILE A 139 11.64 -1.01 -2.39
CA ILE A 139 10.67 -2.11 -2.36
C ILE A 139 9.26 -1.51 -2.50
N GLU A 140 8.53 -1.93 -3.51
CA GLU A 140 7.08 -1.71 -3.60
C GLU A 140 6.36 -2.71 -2.69
N VAL A 141 5.54 -2.20 -1.79
CA VAL A 141 4.83 -3.03 -0.82
C VAL A 141 3.34 -3.02 -1.14
N TYR A 142 2.82 -4.15 -1.61
CA TYR A 142 1.40 -4.33 -1.87
C TYR A 142 0.71 -5.09 -0.72
N THR A 143 -0.61 -5.08 -0.71
CA THR A 143 -1.46 -5.85 0.23
C THR A 143 -1.03 -7.33 0.26
N ASP A 144 -0.91 -7.93 -0.92
CA ASP A 144 -0.69 -9.38 -1.08
C ASP A 144 0.76 -9.77 -1.37
N CYS A 145 1.66 -8.85 -1.71
CA CYS A 145 3.04 -9.18 -2.08
C CYS A 145 4.02 -7.99 -1.95
N CYS A 146 5.32 -8.27 -2.12
CA CYS A 146 6.36 -7.26 -2.28
C CYS A 146 7.05 -7.41 -3.65
N ARG A 147 7.51 -6.30 -4.21
CA ARG A 147 8.31 -6.28 -5.43
C ARG A 147 9.58 -5.47 -5.17
N ALA A 148 10.73 -6.13 -5.30
CA ALA A 148 12.04 -5.52 -5.11
C ALA A 148 12.53 -4.92 -6.43
N ILE A 149 12.86 -3.63 -6.44
CA ILE A 149 13.18 -2.90 -7.66
C ILE A 149 14.66 -2.55 -7.66
N SER A 150 15.38 -3.02 -8.68
CA SER A 150 16.80 -2.71 -8.89
C SER A 150 16.97 -1.36 -9.59
N SER A 151 18.16 -0.76 -9.52
CA SER A 151 18.46 0.53 -10.16
C SER A 151 18.21 0.59 -11.67
N ASN A 152 18.21 -0.54 -12.37
CA ASN A 152 17.88 -0.64 -13.79
C ASN A 152 16.38 -0.90 -14.06
N GLY A 153 15.52 -0.80 -13.04
CA GLY A 153 14.08 -1.08 -13.11
C GLY A 153 13.70 -2.56 -13.08
N SER A 154 14.66 -3.49 -12.98
CA SER A 154 14.35 -4.93 -12.92
C SER A 154 13.62 -5.28 -11.63
N VAL A 155 12.56 -6.09 -11.76
CA VAL A 155 11.71 -6.49 -10.64
C VAL A 155 12.04 -7.91 -10.18
N SER A 156 12.28 -8.05 -8.88
CA SER A 156 12.39 -9.35 -8.19
C SER A 156 11.13 -9.63 -7.38
N VAL A 157 10.67 -10.89 -7.45
CA VAL A 157 9.55 -11.40 -6.66
C VAL A 157 10.08 -11.98 -5.36
N ILE A 158 9.41 -11.65 -4.26
CA ILE A 158 9.78 -12.00 -2.89
C ILE A 158 8.61 -12.70 -2.22
#